data_AF-A0A7J7RKT0-F1
#
_entry.id   AF-A0A7J7RKT0-F1
#
_cell.length_a   1.000
_cell.length_b   1.000
_cell.length_c   1.000
_cell.angle_alpha   90.00
_cell.angle_beta   90.00
_cell.angle_gamma   90.00
#
_symmetry.space_group_name_H-M   'P 1'
#
loop_
_entity.id
_entity.type
_entity.pdbx_description
1 polymer ?
#
loop_
_entity_poly.entity_id
_entity_poly.type
_entity_poly.pdbx_seq_one_letter_code
_entity_poly.pdbx_strand_id
1 'polypeptide(L)'
;MGIKNKDGETPGQILGWGPPWDSAEEEEEDEASREHQWRQKLLGELEDEWQEVTGRLEDYEAQEPESFSAWSDRLAREHAQKCQQQRKAKGARRPARTEGSSLSWRRQEEERRLFQERARAKEEELRESRARRAQEQAQEAHRAQPPRGAGRGNLWRFNDVPWPCPGGGDPEAMAAALVARGPPLEEQEALRRYLRVQQVRWHPDRFLQRFGSQIETWELGRVMGAVTALSQALNRRAEALK
;
A
#
# COMPACT_ATOMS: atom_id res chain seq x y z
N MET A 1 -35.70 -36.26 23.30
CA MET A 1 -35.55 -37.01 24.57
C MET A 1 -34.23 -36.61 25.21
N GLY A 2 -34.28 -35.80 26.28
CA GLY A 2 -33.09 -35.42 27.05
C GLY A 2 -32.75 -36.49 28.09
N ILE A 3 -31.47 -36.81 28.24
CA ILE A 3 -30.99 -37.75 29.26
C ILE A 3 -31.24 -37.12 30.63
N LYS A 4 -32.00 -37.79 31.49
CA LYS A 4 -32.32 -37.35 32.86
C LYS A 4 -31.44 -38.09 33.87
N ASN A 5 -31.09 -37.43 34.97
CA ASN A 5 -30.43 -38.09 36.11
C ASN A 5 -31.43 -38.97 36.91
N LYS A 6 -30.96 -39.65 37.97
CA LYS A 6 -31.80 -40.52 38.82
C LYS A 6 -32.93 -39.76 39.53
N ASP A 7 -32.78 -38.45 39.67
CA ASP A 7 -33.74 -37.54 40.30
C ASP A 7 -34.69 -36.89 39.27
N GLY A 8 -34.59 -37.26 37.99
CA GLY A 8 -35.46 -36.80 36.91
C GLY A 8 -35.11 -35.44 36.31
N GLU A 9 -34.04 -34.81 36.79
CA GLU A 9 -33.56 -33.51 36.32
C GLU A 9 -32.69 -33.66 35.08
N THR A 10 -32.87 -32.74 34.14
CA THR A 10 -32.00 -32.67 32.96
C THR A 10 -30.76 -31.82 33.25
N PRO A 11 -29.61 -32.09 32.60
CA PRO A 11 -28.40 -31.28 32.79
C PRO A 11 -28.64 -29.78 32.61
N GLY A 12 -29.55 -29.38 31.70
CA GLY A 12 -29.93 -27.98 31.52
C GLY A 12 -30.66 -27.37 32.73
N GLN A 13 -31.47 -28.14 33.45
CA GLN A 13 -32.15 -27.66 34.67
C GLN A 13 -31.19 -27.52 35.85
N ILE A 14 -30.24 -28.46 35.99
CA ILE A 14 -29.21 -28.42 37.04
C ILE A 14 -28.29 -27.21 36.85
N LEU A 15 -28.00 -26.85 35.59
CA LEU A 15 -27.15 -25.73 35.23
C LEU A 15 -27.91 -24.39 35.11
N GLY A 16 -29.22 -24.37 35.39
CA GLY A 16 -30.05 -23.17 35.29
C GLY A 16 -30.33 -22.67 33.87
N TRP A 17 -30.04 -23.49 32.85
CA TRP A 17 -30.29 -23.20 31.44
C TRP A 17 -31.71 -23.64 31.03
N GLY A 18 -32.70 -23.28 31.84
CA GLY A 18 -34.11 -23.36 31.45
C GLY A 18 -34.39 -22.42 30.27
N PRO A 19 -35.35 -22.73 29.37
CA PRO A 19 -35.52 -21.99 28.13
C PRO A 19 -35.96 -20.54 28.42
N PRO A 20 -35.18 -19.52 28.04
CA PRO A 20 -35.58 -18.12 28.06
C PRO A 20 -35.99 -17.73 26.64
N TRP A 21 -37.14 -18.22 26.17
CA TRP A 21 -37.62 -17.89 24.83
C TRP A 21 -39.09 -17.51 24.89
N ASP A 22 -39.41 -16.46 25.65
CA ASP A 22 -40.72 -15.79 25.56
C ASP A 22 -40.58 -14.24 25.65
N SER A 23 -39.40 -13.71 25.31
CA SER A 23 -39.14 -12.25 25.33
C SER A 23 -38.35 -11.81 24.09
N ALA A 24 -38.72 -12.28 22.91
CA ALA A 24 -38.06 -11.91 21.66
C ALA A 24 -38.38 -10.48 21.17
N GLU A 25 -39.32 -9.78 21.82
CA GLU A 25 -39.75 -8.44 21.41
C GLU A 25 -39.06 -7.32 22.21
N GLU A 26 -38.52 -7.60 23.41
CA GLU A 26 -37.77 -6.62 24.23
C GLU A 26 -36.25 -6.65 23.93
N GLU A 27 -35.69 -7.76 23.42
CA GLU A 27 -34.25 -7.88 23.14
C GLU A 27 -33.78 -7.11 21.89
N GLU A 28 -34.64 -6.87 20.89
CA GLU A 28 -34.26 -6.08 19.70
C GLU A 28 -34.06 -4.59 20.00
N GLU A 29 -34.88 -4.02 20.89
CA GLU A 29 -34.75 -2.61 21.30
C GLU A 29 -33.50 -2.40 22.18
N ASP A 30 -33.16 -3.41 22.98
CA ASP A 30 -31.91 -3.48 23.74
C ASP A 30 -30.68 -3.63 22.84
N GLU A 31 -30.75 -4.46 21.78
CA GLU A 31 -29.65 -4.64 20.84
C GLU A 31 -29.45 -3.38 19.98
N ALA A 32 -30.53 -2.76 19.52
CA ALA A 32 -30.46 -1.46 18.84
C ALA A 32 -29.87 -0.39 19.76
N SER A 33 -30.29 -0.33 21.03
CA SER A 33 -29.76 0.61 22.01
C SER A 33 -28.28 0.36 22.31
N ARG A 34 -27.85 -0.91 22.38
CA ARG A 34 -26.45 -1.28 22.50
C ARG A 34 -25.67 -0.87 21.28
N GLU A 35 -26.14 -1.17 20.08
CA GLU A 35 -25.47 -0.78 18.83
C GLU A 35 -25.31 0.75 18.72
N HIS A 36 -26.33 1.51 19.11
CA HIS A 36 -26.23 2.98 19.18
C HIS A 36 -25.18 3.43 20.19
N GLN A 37 -25.12 2.83 21.38
CA GLN A 37 -24.08 3.12 22.38
C GLN A 37 -22.67 2.74 21.89
N TRP A 38 -22.53 1.64 21.15
CA TRP A 38 -21.27 1.22 20.52
C TRP A 38 -20.82 2.19 19.43
N ARG A 39 -21.75 2.64 18.57
CA ARG A 39 -21.47 3.66 17.54
C ARG A 39 -21.06 5.00 18.16
N GLN A 40 -21.68 5.40 19.27
CA GLN A 40 -21.30 6.60 20.02
C GLN A 40 -19.89 6.48 20.61
N LYS A 41 -19.54 5.31 21.19
CA LYS A 41 -18.17 5.07 21.67
C LYS A 41 -17.15 5.10 20.53
N LEU A 42 -17.44 4.45 19.41
CA LEU A 42 -16.57 4.48 18.23
C LEU A 42 -16.36 5.89 17.67
N LEU A 43 -17.41 6.72 17.68
CA LEU A 43 -17.31 8.13 17.29
C LEU A 43 -16.43 8.92 18.26
N GLY A 44 -16.55 8.68 19.57
CA GLY A 44 -15.69 9.30 20.58
C GLY A 44 -14.21 8.94 20.39
N GLU A 45 -13.88 7.65 20.23
CA GLU A 45 -12.50 7.21 19.98
C GLU A 45 -11.94 7.83 18.68
N LEU A 46 -12.77 7.96 17.64
CA LEU A 46 -12.37 8.58 16.37
C LEU A 46 -12.14 10.09 16.51
N GLU A 47 -12.94 10.78 17.33
CA GLU A 47 -12.76 12.20 17.63
C GLU A 47 -11.52 12.44 18.50
N ASP A 48 -11.25 11.56 19.47
CA ASP A 48 -10.07 11.60 20.32
C ASP A 48 -8.78 11.36 19.51
N GLU A 49 -8.76 10.34 18.65
CA GLU A 49 -7.64 10.11 17.72
C GLU A 49 -7.44 11.29 16.77
N TRP A 50 -8.53 11.89 16.27
CA TRP A 50 -8.45 13.07 15.42
C TRP A 50 -7.92 14.29 16.16
N GLN A 51 -8.31 14.51 17.42
CA GLN A 51 -7.77 15.57 18.27
C GLN A 51 -6.30 15.34 18.64
N GLU A 52 -5.87 14.10 18.90
CA GLU A 52 -4.45 13.81 19.12
C GLU A 52 -3.60 14.11 17.87
N VAL A 53 -4.10 13.73 16.69
CA VAL A 53 -3.41 13.97 15.41
C VAL A 53 -3.38 15.46 15.06
N THR A 54 -4.48 16.16 15.30
CA THR A 54 -4.63 17.58 14.95
C THR A 54 -3.95 18.49 15.98
N GLY A 55 -4.02 18.16 17.27
CA GLY A 55 -3.32 18.86 18.35
C GLY A 55 -1.80 18.72 18.25
N ARG A 56 -1.29 17.59 17.72
CA ARG A 56 0.13 17.44 17.37
C ARG A 56 0.55 18.33 16.19
N LEU A 57 -0.39 18.77 15.35
CA LEU A 57 -0.11 19.69 14.24
C LEU A 57 -0.10 21.16 14.68
N GLU A 58 -0.84 21.53 15.73
CA GLU A 58 -0.95 22.92 16.20
C GLU A 58 0.30 23.41 16.96
N ASP A 59 1.03 22.50 17.63
CA ASP A 59 2.29 22.83 18.34
C ASP A 59 3.54 22.87 17.44
N TYR A 60 3.41 22.61 16.13
CA TYR A 60 4.49 22.84 15.16
C TYR A 60 4.47 24.30 14.69
N GLU A 61 4.81 25.21 15.60
CA GLU A 61 5.37 26.51 15.21
C GLU A 61 6.64 26.26 14.38
N ALA A 62 6.47 26.20 13.05
CA ALA A 62 7.40 26.57 11.98
C ALA A 62 8.91 26.39 12.24
N GLN A 63 9.35 25.32 12.87
CA GLN A 63 10.75 24.93 12.81
C GLN A 63 10.91 24.10 11.55
N GLU A 64 11.41 24.73 10.48
CA GLU A 64 11.78 24.01 9.26
C GLU A 64 12.63 22.81 9.67
N PRO A 65 12.20 21.57 9.36
CA PRO A 65 13.00 20.41 9.68
C PRO A 65 14.37 20.59 9.02
N GLU A 66 15.43 20.53 9.84
CA GLU A 66 16.81 20.69 9.36
C GLU A 66 16.98 19.82 8.11
N SER A 67 17.32 20.47 6.98
CA SER A 67 17.52 19.74 5.73
C SER A 67 18.51 18.59 5.94
N PHE A 68 18.30 17.47 5.27
CA PHE A 68 19.18 16.30 5.36
C PHE A 68 20.66 16.67 5.17
N SER A 69 20.96 17.63 4.28
CA SER A 69 22.31 18.14 4.08
C SER A 69 22.84 18.85 5.32
N ALA A 70 22.06 19.76 5.92
CA ALA A 70 22.44 20.52 7.11
C ALA A 70 22.68 19.59 8.32
N TRP A 71 21.83 18.58 8.50
CA TRP A 71 22.00 17.55 9.52
C TRP A 71 23.29 16.73 9.28
N SER A 72 23.53 16.30 8.04
CA SER A 72 24.73 15.53 7.69
C SER A 72 26.02 16.33 7.87
N ASP A 73 25.99 17.63 7.54
CA ASP A 73 27.11 18.55 7.70
C ASP A 73 27.39 18.83 9.18
N ARG A 74 26.35 19.01 10.00
CA ARG A 74 26.48 19.13 11.45
C ARG A 74 27.15 17.89 12.05
N LEU A 75 26.66 16.71 11.68
CA LEU A 75 27.20 15.44 12.16
C LEU A 75 28.66 15.24 11.71
N ALA A 76 29.00 15.59 10.47
CA ALA A 76 30.36 15.52 9.95
C ALA A 76 31.31 16.47 10.70
N ARG A 77 30.87 17.69 11.01
CA ARG A 77 31.64 18.67 11.80
C ARG A 77 31.86 18.18 13.22
N GLU A 78 30.84 17.67 13.89
CA GLU A 78 30.96 17.12 15.25
C GLU A 78 31.92 15.93 15.29
N HIS A 79 31.83 15.03 14.30
CA HIS A 79 32.74 13.91 14.20
C HIS A 79 34.19 14.38 13.96
N ALA A 80 34.40 15.33 13.06
CA ALA A 80 35.72 15.90 12.81
C ALA A 80 36.29 16.59 14.06
N GLN A 81 35.46 17.34 14.80
CA GLN A 81 35.85 17.99 16.05
C GLN A 81 36.22 16.96 17.13
N LYS A 82 35.43 15.90 17.29
CA LYS A 82 35.71 14.77 18.20
C LYS A 82 37.00 14.06 17.81
N CYS A 83 37.25 13.84 16.52
CA CYS A 83 38.51 13.29 16.02
C CYS A 83 39.69 14.22 16.31
N GLN A 84 39.55 15.53 16.11
CA GLN A 84 40.61 16.50 16.42
C GLN A 84 40.91 16.55 17.91
N GLN A 85 39.88 16.55 18.77
CA GLN A 85 40.04 16.50 20.23
C GLN A 85 40.75 15.22 20.67
N GLN A 86 40.38 14.06 20.11
CA GLN A 86 41.07 12.80 20.37
C GLN A 86 42.53 12.83 19.90
N ARG A 87 42.83 13.44 18.75
CA ARG A 87 44.21 13.59 18.25
C ARG A 87 45.03 14.52 19.14
N LYS A 88 44.45 15.63 19.61
CA LYS A 88 45.10 16.55 20.57
C LYS A 88 45.34 15.87 21.92
N ALA A 89 44.37 15.10 22.43
CA ALA A 89 44.51 14.32 23.67
C ALA A 89 45.58 13.22 23.56
N LYS A 90 45.65 12.52 22.41
CA LYS A 90 46.70 11.52 22.10
C LYS A 90 48.07 12.15 21.82
N GLY A 91 48.11 13.39 21.34
CA GLY A 91 49.35 14.15 21.13
C GLY A 91 49.93 14.73 22.44
N ALA A 92 49.06 15.11 23.38
CA ALA A 92 49.46 15.69 24.68
C ALA A 92 49.90 14.63 25.71
N ARG A 93 49.42 13.39 25.59
CA ARG A 93 49.93 12.25 26.35
C ARG A 93 50.58 11.28 25.40
N ARG A 94 51.91 11.35 25.25
CA ARG A 94 52.69 10.19 24.78
C ARG A 94 52.60 9.15 25.92
N PRO A 95 51.84 8.04 25.80
CA PRO A 95 51.92 7.01 26.80
C PRO A 95 53.20 6.20 26.53
N ALA A 96 53.92 5.86 27.59
CA ALA A 96 54.90 4.79 27.52
C ALA A 96 54.17 3.54 26.99
N ARG A 97 54.64 2.99 25.86
CA ARG A 97 54.02 1.83 25.21
C ARG A 97 54.05 0.64 26.18
N THR A 98 52.91 0.32 26.77
CA THR A 98 52.70 -0.95 27.46
C THR A 98 52.34 -2.01 26.42
N GLU A 99 53.05 -3.14 26.44
CA GLU A 99 52.96 -4.23 25.45
C GLU A 99 51.53 -4.77 25.27
N GLY A 100 50.68 -4.69 26.29
CA GLY A 100 49.25 -5.05 26.23
C GLY A 100 48.42 -4.23 25.22
N SER A 101 48.83 -3.00 24.92
CA SER A 101 48.16 -2.16 23.91
C SER A 101 48.43 -2.66 22.48
N SER A 102 49.49 -3.43 22.24
CA SER A 102 49.79 -3.97 20.91
C SER A 102 48.92 -5.17 20.55
N LEU A 103 48.57 -6.00 21.54
CA LEU A 103 47.70 -7.16 21.37
C LEU A 103 46.24 -6.74 21.20
N SER A 104 45.76 -5.73 21.93
CA SER A 104 44.41 -5.18 21.74
C SER A 104 44.27 -4.51 20.36
N TRP A 105 45.32 -3.83 19.90
CA TRP A 105 45.32 -3.20 18.57
C TRP A 105 45.33 -4.24 17.45
N ARG A 106 46.10 -5.33 17.58
CA ARG A 106 46.06 -6.47 16.63
C ARG A 106 44.68 -7.12 16.57
N ARG A 107 44.06 -7.42 17.72
CA ARG A 107 42.69 -7.97 17.75
C ARG A 107 41.69 -7.05 17.06
N GLN A 108 41.77 -5.74 17.31
CA GLN A 108 40.87 -4.78 16.69
C GLN A 108 41.09 -4.65 15.18
N GLU A 109 42.33 -4.81 14.69
CA GLU A 109 42.61 -4.86 13.26
C GLU A 109 42.10 -6.14 12.60
N GLU A 110 42.23 -7.27 13.26
CA GLU A 110 41.68 -8.56 12.82
C GLU A 110 40.15 -8.49 12.74
N GLU A 111 39.48 -7.95 13.76
CA GLU A 111 38.03 -7.73 13.75
C GLU A 111 37.60 -6.79 12.62
N ARG A 112 38.34 -5.70 12.39
CA ARG A 112 38.07 -4.77 11.28
C ARG A 112 38.25 -5.46 9.92
N ARG A 113 39.27 -6.31 9.78
CA ARG A 113 39.48 -7.11 8.56
C ARG A 113 38.33 -8.08 8.33
N LEU A 114 37.94 -8.83 9.35
CA LEU A 114 36.81 -9.76 9.28
C LEU A 114 35.50 -9.04 8.96
N PHE A 115 35.27 -7.85 9.51
CA PHE A 115 34.11 -7.03 9.17
C PHE A 115 34.13 -6.59 7.70
N GLN A 116 35.28 -6.14 7.20
CA GLN A 116 35.44 -5.74 5.80
C GLN A 116 35.27 -6.93 4.86
N GLU A 117 35.80 -8.10 5.20
CA GLU A 117 35.60 -9.33 4.42
C GLU A 117 34.13 -9.75 4.39
N ARG A 118 33.43 -9.72 5.53
CA ARG A 118 31.98 -9.98 5.58
C ARG A 118 31.17 -8.97 4.77
N ALA A 119 31.56 -7.69 4.80
CA ALA A 119 30.91 -6.66 4.01
C ALA A 119 31.11 -6.88 2.50
N ARG A 120 32.34 -7.22 2.06
CA ARG A 120 32.65 -7.54 0.67
C ARG A 120 31.92 -8.79 0.20
N ALA A 121 31.90 -9.85 1.01
CA ALA A 121 31.17 -11.08 0.68
C ALA A 121 29.66 -10.81 0.48
N LYS A 122 29.05 -10.00 1.37
CA LYS A 122 27.66 -9.58 1.19
C LYS A 122 27.43 -8.71 -0.04
N GLU A 123 28.37 -7.81 -0.36
CA GLU A 123 28.29 -6.97 -1.55
C GLU A 123 28.39 -7.81 -2.83
N GLU A 124 29.30 -8.78 -2.88
CA GLU A 124 29.44 -9.74 -3.97
C GLU A 124 28.17 -10.59 -4.13
N GLU A 125 27.61 -11.11 -3.04
CA GLU A 125 26.33 -11.83 -3.05
C GLU A 125 25.19 -10.98 -3.62
N LEU A 126 25.08 -9.71 -3.19
CA LEU A 126 24.10 -8.77 -3.73
C LEU A 126 24.34 -8.46 -5.21
N ARG A 127 25.61 -8.34 -5.63
CA ARG A 127 25.98 -8.10 -7.02
C ARG A 127 25.62 -9.29 -7.89
N GLU A 128 25.89 -10.51 -7.42
CA GLU A 128 25.48 -11.74 -8.11
C GLU A 128 23.96 -11.88 -8.18
N SER A 129 23.25 -11.63 -7.08
CA SER A 129 21.79 -11.65 -7.06
C SER A 129 21.18 -10.63 -8.03
N ARG A 130 21.73 -9.41 -8.07
CA ARG A 130 21.35 -8.39 -9.06
C ARG A 130 21.67 -8.81 -10.49
N ALA A 131 22.84 -9.42 -10.73
CA ALA A 131 23.22 -9.92 -12.04
C ALA A 131 22.30 -11.06 -12.50
N ARG A 132 21.93 -11.99 -11.61
CA ARG A 132 20.97 -13.07 -11.89
C ARG A 132 19.59 -12.50 -12.21
N ARG A 133 19.06 -11.59 -11.40
CA ARG A 133 17.77 -10.92 -11.70
C ARG A 133 17.82 -10.16 -13.02
N ALA A 134 18.92 -9.48 -13.33
CA ALA A 134 19.09 -8.78 -14.60
C ALA A 134 19.13 -9.76 -15.78
N GLN A 135 19.79 -10.92 -15.63
CA GLN A 135 19.78 -11.98 -16.63
C GLN A 135 18.40 -12.61 -16.80
N GLU A 136 17.70 -12.90 -15.71
CA GLU A 136 16.32 -13.41 -15.72
C GLU A 136 15.38 -12.41 -16.40
N GLN A 137 15.46 -11.13 -16.07
CA GLN A 137 14.70 -10.08 -16.74
C GLN A 137 15.07 -9.95 -18.22
N ALA A 138 16.34 -10.10 -18.59
CA ALA A 138 16.76 -10.08 -19.99
C ALA A 138 16.25 -11.31 -20.76
N GLN A 139 16.26 -12.50 -20.14
CA GLN A 139 15.70 -13.73 -20.71
C GLN A 139 14.18 -13.64 -20.82
N GLU A 140 13.51 -13.09 -19.81
CA GLU A 140 12.07 -12.83 -19.84
C GLU A 140 11.74 -11.78 -20.90
N ALA A 141 12.51 -10.69 -21.02
CA ALA A 141 12.34 -9.71 -22.10
C ALA A 141 12.65 -10.28 -23.49
N HIS A 142 13.54 -11.27 -23.61
CA HIS A 142 13.79 -11.99 -24.85
C HIS A 142 12.67 -13.01 -25.16
N ARG A 143 12.10 -13.65 -24.15
CA ARG A 143 10.99 -14.60 -24.28
C ARG A 143 9.65 -13.89 -24.51
N ALA A 144 9.47 -12.73 -23.91
CA ALA A 144 8.34 -11.83 -24.09
C ALA A 144 8.51 -10.92 -25.30
N GLN A 145 9.69 -10.92 -25.95
CA GLN A 145 9.85 -10.27 -27.24
C GLN A 145 9.01 -11.06 -28.27
N PRO A 146 7.95 -10.46 -28.84
CA PRO A 146 7.31 -11.05 -30.00
C PRO A 146 8.33 -11.13 -31.15
N PRO A 147 8.17 -12.07 -32.10
CA PRO A 147 9.14 -12.29 -33.17
C PRO A 147 9.54 -10.95 -33.79
N ARG A 148 10.85 -10.71 -33.80
CA ARG A 148 11.48 -9.44 -34.15
C ARG A 148 11.16 -9.10 -35.60
N GLY A 149 10.10 -8.33 -35.78
CA GLY A 149 9.52 -7.99 -37.07
C GLY A 149 8.40 -6.96 -36.93
N ALA A 150 8.58 -5.92 -36.12
CA ALA A 150 7.78 -4.70 -36.20
C ALA A 150 8.61 -3.53 -35.68
N GLY A 151 9.30 -2.87 -36.60
CA GLY A 151 9.83 -1.53 -36.35
C GLY A 151 8.68 -0.60 -35.97
N ARG A 152 9.04 0.53 -35.35
CA ARG A 152 8.20 1.74 -35.17
C ARG A 152 7.00 1.76 -36.14
N GLY A 153 5.78 1.51 -35.66
CA GLY A 153 4.65 1.43 -36.60
C GLY A 153 3.24 1.14 -36.10
N ASN A 154 3.02 0.74 -34.84
CA ASN A 154 1.67 0.40 -34.38
C ASN A 154 1.26 1.28 -33.19
N LEU A 155 1.09 2.58 -33.42
CA LEU A 155 0.28 3.38 -32.51
C LEU A 155 -1.15 2.80 -32.57
N TRP A 156 -1.81 2.74 -31.42
CA TRP A 156 -3.13 2.16 -31.26
C TRP A 156 -4.15 3.00 -32.01
N ARG A 157 -4.94 2.32 -32.84
CA ARG A 157 -6.14 2.86 -33.46
C ARG A 157 -7.32 2.66 -32.54
N PHE A 158 -8.47 3.23 -32.89
CA PHE A 158 -9.69 3.09 -32.11
C PHE A 158 -10.01 1.62 -31.76
N ASN A 159 -9.82 0.68 -32.68
CA ASN A 159 -10.12 -0.73 -32.44
C ASN A 159 -9.10 -1.47 -31.57
N ASP A 160 -7.89 -0.92 -31.40
CA ASP A 160 -6.82 -1.53 -30.60
C ASP A 160 -6.96 -1.18 -29.10
N VAL A 161 -7.76 -0.16 -28.80
CA VAL A 161 -8.10 0.20 -27.42
C VAL A 161 -8.93 -0.94 -26.81
N PRO A 162 -8.57 -1.43 -25.60
CA PRO A 162 -9.26 -2.54 -24.96
C PRO A 162 -10.63 -2.12 -24.38
N TRP A 163 -11.58 -1.84 -25.27
CA TRP A 163 -12.93 -1.43 -24.90
C TRP A 163 -13.66 -2.51 -24.08
N PRO A 164 -14.58 -2.13 -23.19
CA PRO A 164 -15.36 -3.09 -22.40
C PRO A 164 -16.23 -4.04 -23.25
N CYS A 165 -16.64 -3.58 -24.43
CA CYS A 165 -17.36 -4.37 -25.42
C CYS A 165 -16.71 -4.23 -26.82
N PRO A 166 -16.89 -5.22 -27.72
CA PRO A 166 -16.38 -5.14 -29.07
C PRO A 166 -16.85 -3.87 -29.80
N GLY A 167 -15.94 -3.16 -30.45
CA GLY A 167 -16.26 -2.02 -31.32
C GLY A 167 -16.46 -0.67 -30.62
N GLY A 168 -16.43 -0.57 -29.28
CA GLY A 168 -16.27 0.69 -28.52
C GLY A 168 -17.28 1.83 -28.81
N GLY A 169 -18.38 1.55 -29.51
CA GLY A 169 -19.19 2.57 -30.15
C GLY A 169 -20.36 3.11 -29.33
N ASP A 170 -20.96 2.29 -28.45
CA ASP A 170 -22.09 2.70 -27.61
C ASP A 170 -21.67 2.83 -26.13
N PRO A 171 -21.67 4.05 -25.56
CA PRO A 171 -21.28 4.28 -24.17
C PRO A 171 -22.20 3.56 -23.16
N GLU A 172 -23.48 3.36 -23.48
CA GLU A 172 -24.41 2.69 -22.57
C GLU A 172 -24.19 1.17 -22.53
N ALA A 173 -24.00 0.54 -23.69
CA ALA A 173 -23.61 -0.87 -23.77
C ALA A 173 -22.24 -1.12 -23.13
N MET A 174 -21.26 -0.22 -23.30
CA MET A 174 -19.97 -0.33 -22.63
C MET A 174 -20.11 -0.26 -21.11
N ALA A 175 -20.90 0.68 -20.59
CA ALA A 175 -21.17 0.78 -19.16
C ALA A 175 -21.95 -0.44 -18.63
N ALA A 176 -22.88 -1.00 -19.43
CA ALA A 176 -23.59 -2.24 -19.12
C ALA A 176 -22.66 -3.44 -19.01
N ALA A 177 -21.75 -3.58 -19.98
CA ALA A 177 -20.76 -4.65 -19.98
C ALA A 177 -19.82 -4.57 -18.76
N LEU A 178 -19.45 -3.37 -18.33
CA LEU A 178 -18.67 -3.18 -17.10
C LEU A 178 -19.45 -3.62 -15.86
N VAL A 179 -20.72 -3.22 -15.74
CA VAL A 179 -21.58 -3.65 -14.62
C VAL A 179 -21.78 -5.16 -14.62
N ALA A 180 -22.02 -5.78 -15.78
CA ALA A 180 -22.22 -7.22 -15.92
C ALA A 180 -20.96 -8.05 -15.57
N ARG A 181 -19.77 -7.47 -15.67
CA ARG A 181 -18.49 -8.09 -15.25
C ARG A 181 -18.14 -7.82 -13.79
N GLY A 182 -18.92 -6.98 -13.11
CA GLY A 182 -18.74 -6.61 -11.70
C GLY A 182 -19.42 -7.58 -10.74
N PRO A 183 -19.38 -7.26 -9.43
CA PRO A 183 -20.09 -8.02 -8.39
C PRO A 183 -21.61 -8.08 -8.64
N PRO A 184 -22.31 -9.08 -8.08
CA PRO A 184 -23.76 -9.18 -8.18
C PRO A 184 -24.47 -7.90 -7.71
N LEU A 185 -25.61 -7.58 -8.32
CA LEU A 185 -26.42 -6.40 -7.96
C LEU A 185 -26.93 -6.43 -6.51
N GLU A 186 -26.96 -7.62 -5.90
CA GLU A 186 -27.29 -7.86 -4.49
C GLU A 186 -26.25 -7.24 -3.55
N GLU A 187 -24.97 -7.18 -3.97
CA GLU A 187 -23.88 -6.56 -3.20
C GLU A 187 -23.67 -5.10 -3.61
N GLN A 188 -24.65 -4.24 -3.31
CA GLN A 188 -24.63 -2.83 -3.73
C GLN A 188 -23.36 -2.08 -3.30
N GLU A 189 -22.80 -2.37 -2.13
CA GLU A 189 -21.55 -1.75 -1.67
C GLU A 189 -20.31 -2.23 -2.44
N ALA A 190 -20.25 -3.51 -2.81
CA ALA A 190 -19.18 -4.06 -3.64
C ALA A 190 -19.27 -3.51 -5.06
N LEU A 191 -20.48 -3.41 -5.61
CA LEU A 191 -20.74 -2.80 -6.92
C LEU A 191 -20.40 -1.31 -6.94
N ARG A 192 -20.76 -0.55 -5.90
CA ARG A 192 -20.38 0.86 -5.74
C ARG A 192 -18.85 1.04 -5.71
N ARG A 193 -18.13 0.21 -4.96
CA ARG A 193 -16.66 0.22 -4.92
C ARG A 193 -16.05 -0.12 -6.29
N TYR A 194 -16.57 -1.15 -6.95
CA TYR A 194 -16.13 -1.55 -8.29
C TYR A 194 -16.31 -0.43 -9.31
N LEU A 195 -17.47 0.23 -9.32
CA LEU A 195 -17.77 1.33 -10.25
C LEU A 195 -16.87 2.54 -10.02
N ARG A 196 -16.54 2.88 -8.77
CA ARG A 196 -15.56 3.94 -8.46
C ARG A 196 -14.19 3.65 -9.07
N VAL A 197 -13.73 2.39 -9.02
CA VAL A 197 -12.48 1.98 -9.66
C VAL A 197 -12.57 2.10 -11.18
N GLN A 198 -13.69 1.71 -11.79
CA GLN A 198 -13.90 1.88 -13.23
C GLN A 198 -13.97 3.35 -13.65
N GLN A 199 -14.62 4.22 -12.86
CA GLN A 199 -14.66 5.67 -13.12
C GLN A 199 -13.26 6.28 -13.16
N VAL A 200 -12.40 5.95 -12.20
CA VAL A 200 -11.02 6.45 -12.18
C VAL A 200 -10.21 5.88 -13.35
N ARG A 201 -10.41 4.60 -13.69
CA ARG A 201 -9.69 3.94 -14.79
C ARG A 201 -10.06 4.51 -16.17
N TRP A 202 -11.34 4.80 -16.38
CA TRP A 202 -11.88 5.34 -17.63
C TRP A 202 -12.04 6.86 -17.59
N HIS A 203 -11.47 7.54 -16.59
CA HIS A 203 -11.46 8.99 -16.55
C HIS A 203 -10.58 9.52 -17.71
N PRO A 204 -11.03 10.52 -18.48
CA PRO A 204 -10.31 11.01 -19.66
C PRO A 204 -8.85 11.40 -19.36
N ASP A 205 -8.61 12.09 -18.24
CA ASP A 205 -7.26 12.51 -17.83
C ASP A 205 -6.35 11.32 -17.46
N ARG A 206 -6.87 10.35 -16.68
CA ARG A 206 -6.12 9.14 -16.30
C ARG A 206 -5.83 8.24 -17.49
N PHE A 207 -6.76 8.19 -18.45
CA PHE A 207 -6.61 7.44 -19.69
C PHE A 207 -5.51 8.06 -20.57
N LEU A 208 -5.52 9.39 -20.74
CA LEU A 208 -4.46 10.13 -21.45
C LEU A 208 -3.09 9.94 -20.80
N GLN A 209 -3.00 9.99 -19.47
CA GLN A 209 -1.75 9.78 -18.75
C GLN A 209 -1.12 8.42 -19.04
N ARG A 210 -1.93 7.37 -19.26
CA ARG A 210 -1.46 5.99 -19.46
C ARG A 210 -1.26 5.63 -20.92
N PHE A 211 -2.18 6.03 -21.79
CA PHE A 211 -2.26 5.58 -23.18
C PHE A 211 -2.01 6.70 -24.19
N GLY A 212 -1.89 7.96 -23.76
CA GLY A 212 -1.73 9.10 -24.65
C GLY A 212 -0.48 9.04 -25.54
N SER A 213 0.60 8.41 -25.08
CA SER A 213 1.82 8.20 -25.88
C SER A 213 1.74 7.02 -26.85
N GLN A 214 0.71 6.17 -26.74
CA GLN A 214 0.55 4.95 -27.52
C GLN A 214 -0.52 5.07 -28.61
N ILE A 215 -1.36 6.12 -28.59
CA ILE A 215 -2.50 6.30 -29.50
C ILE A 215 -2.13 7.21 -30.67
N GLU A 216 -2.60 6.90 -31.88
CA GLU A 216 -2.43 7.77 -33.05
C GLU A 216 -3.06 9.15 -32.84
N THR A 217 -2.33 10.22 -33.15
CA THR A 217 -2.79 11.61 -32.89
C THR A 217 -4.10 11.96 -33.61
N TRP A 218 -4.38 11.32 -34.75
CA TRP A 218 -5.61 11.51 -35.51
C TRP A 218 -6.79 10.69 -34.96
N GLU A 219 -6.55 9.56 -34.29
CA GLU A 219 -7.58 8.77 -33.59
C GLU A 219 -7.83 9.31 -32.16
N LEU A 220 -6.88 10.06 -31.60
CA LEU A 220 -6.93 10.55 -30.22
C LEU A 220 -8.26 11.26 -29.91
N GLY A 221 -8.73 12.14 -30.78
CA GLY A 221 -10.00 12.84 -30.58
C GLY A 221 -11.20 11.89 -30.52
N ARG A 222 -11.22 10.87 -31.37
CA ARG A 222 -12.29 9.86 -31.42
C ARG A 222 -12.27 8.97 -30.17
N VAL A 223 -11.09 8.50 -29.78
CA VAL A 223 -10.91 7.70 -28.56
C VAL A 223 -11.32 8.51 -27.34
N MET A 224 -10.88 9.76 -27.24
CA MET A 224 -11.23 10.64 -26.12
C MET A 224 -12.72 10.96 -26.05
N GLY A 225 -13.39 11.13 -27.19
CA GLY A 225 -14.84 11.29 -27.25
C GLY A 225 -15.55 10.05 -26.68
N ALA A 226 -15.12 8.86 -27.07
CA ALA A 226 -15.69 7.61 -26.57
C ALA A 226 -15.41 7.38 -25.07
N VAL A 227 -14.18 7.65 -24.61
CA VAL A 227 -13.81 7.55 -23.18
C VAL A 227 -14.61 8.54 -22.34
N THR A 228 -14.80 9.77 -22.81
CA THR A 228 -15.60 10.78 -22.11
C THR A 228 -17.08 10.39 -22.05
N ALA A 229 -17.64 9.89 -23.15
CA ALA A 229 -19.02 9.40 -23.18
C ALA A 229 -19.21 8.20 -22.24
N LEU A 230 -18.23 7.28 -22.20
CA LEU A 230 -18.20 6.15 -21.28
C LEU A 230 -18.13 6.61 -19.81
N SER A 231 -17.27 7.57 -19.49
CA SER A 231 -17.16 8.09 -18.12
C SER A 231 -18.46 8.75 -17.67
N GLN A 232 -19.15 9.47 -18.57
CA GLN A 232 -20.47 10.04 -18.29
C GLN A 232 -21.55 8.98 -18.10
N ALA A 233 -21.55 7.90 -18.88
CA ALA A 233 -22.47 6.78 -18.70
C ALA A 233 -22.23 6.05 -17.36
N LEU A 234 -20.96 5.86 -16.99
CA LEU A 234 -20.59 5.31 -15.68
C LEU A 234 -21.04 6.20 -14.51
N ASN A 235 -20.95 7.53 -14.66
CA ASN A 235 -21.44 8.46 -13.65
C ASN A 235 -22.96 8.35 -13.46
N ARG A 236 -23.74 8.29 -14.54
CA ARG A 236 -25.19 8.10 -14.47
C ARG A 236 -25.58 6.79 -13.77
N ARG A 237 -24.83 5.71 -14.02
CA ARG A 237 -25.06 4.41 -13.33
C ARG A 237 -24.65 4.45 -11.86
N ALA A 238 -23.56 5.13 -11.53
CA ALA A 238 -23.15 5.30 -10.14
C ALA A 238 -24.13 6.18 -9.35
N GLU A 239 -24.74 7.18 -10.00
CA GLU A 239 -25.81 8.01 -9.43
C GLU A 239 -27.12 7.24 -9.26
N ALA A 240 -27.50 6.39 -10.22
CA ALA A 240 -28.67 5.52 -10.09
C ALA A 240 -28.54 4.49 -8.95
N LEU A 241 -27.32 4.25 -8.46
CA LEU A 241 -27.01 3.37 -7.35
C LEU A 241 -26.78 4.13 -6.04
N LYS A 242 -26.85 5.47 -5.99
CA LYS A 242 -26.79 6.25 -4.74
C LYS A 242 -28.14 6.20 -4.02
#